data_AF-A0A9D9EHE6-F1
#
_entry.id   AF-A0A9D9EHE6-F1
#
_cell.length_a   1.000
_cell.length_b   1.000
_cell.length_c   1.000
_cell.angle_alpha   90.00
_cell.angle_beta   90.00
_cell.angle_gamma   90.00
#
_symmetry.space_group_name_H-M   'P 1'
#
loop_
_entity.id
_entity.type
_entity.pdbx_description
1 polymer ?
#
loop_
_entity_poly.entity_id
_entity_poly.type
_entity_poly.pdbx_seq_one_letter_code
_entity_poly.pdbx_strand_id
1 'polypeptide(L)'
;SEGEPFREGLVLDRKAPALVSIPYVSGTSVTEEMIGGTSGIDETLALLYLMRQEIFFAEGRRVADLGIRLPVCEVEAANTPSAADYIEALIPSFIPLNYGMDSFTMDDDAMEVTVAYNMNRIIVENKASEYVAPFFD
;
A
#
# COMPACT_ATOMS: atom_id res chain seq x y z
N SER A 1 10.89 0.72 -5.46
CA SER A 1 11.58 -0.58 -5.37
C SER A 1 12.77 -0.58 -6.29
N GLU A 2 13.51 -1.68 -6.41
CA GLU A 2 14.61 -1.80 -7.38
C GLU A 2 14.16 -1.36 -8.79
N GLY A 3 14.99 -0.54 -9.45
CA GLY A 3 14.74 0.01 -10.79
C GLY A 3 13.73 1.16 -10.87
N GLU A 4 13.10 1.55 -9.76
CA GLU A 4 12.16 2.69 -9.72
C GLU A 4 12.84 3.95 -9.21
N PRO A 5 12.41 5.15 -9.66
CA PRO A 5 12.97 6.41 -9.18
C PRO A 5 12.73 6.59 -7.67
N PHE A 6 13.74 7.13 -6.99
CA PHE A 6 13.62 7.50 -5.58
C PHE A 6 12.64 8.64 -5.38
N ARG A 7 12.01 8.64 -4.20
CA ARG A 7 11.17 9.73 -3.72
C ARG A 7 11.92 10.50 -2.66
N GLU A 8 12.21 11.75 -2.94
CA GLU A 8 12.91 12.63 -2.03
C GLU A 8 12.07 12.97 -0.80
N GLY A 9 12.74 13.32 0.31
CA GLY A 9 12.09 13.84 1.51
C GLY A 9 11.38 12.80 2.39
N LEU A 10 11.52 11.50 2.11
CA LEU A 10 10.90 10.43 2.91
C LEU A 10 11.82 9.86 4.00
N VAL A 11 13.15 10.00 3.85
CA VAL A 11 14.14 9.62 4.87
C VAL A 11 14.46 10.87 5.69
N LEU A 12 14.11 10.85 6.98
CA LEU A 12 14.21 12.01 7.86
C LEU A 12 15.16 11.75 9.02
N ASP A 13 16.10 12.67 9.25
CA ASP A 13 16.92 12.66 10.46
C ASP A 13 16.09 13.13 11.66
N ARG A 14 16.20 12.38 12.77
CA ARG A 14 15.52 12.65 14.04
C ARG A 14 16.48 13.05 15.15
N LYS A 15 17.79 13.14 14.88
CA LYS A 15 18.80 13.55 15.86
C LYS A 15 18.78 15.05 16.02
N ALA A 16 18.85 15.53 17.27
CA ALA A 16 18.99 16.96 17.55
C ALA A 16 20.23 17.52 16.82
N PRO A 17 20.14 18.67 16.13
CA PRO A 17 19.05 19.66 16.21
C PRO A 17 17.93 19.49 15.15
N ALA A 18 17.90 18.41 14.38
CA ALA A 18 16.88 18.20 13.34
C ALA A 18 15.47 18.15 13.95
N LEU A 19 14.53 18.83 13.29
CA LEU A 19 13.12 18.84 13.64
C LEU A 19 12.32 18.23 12.48
N VAL A 20 11.42 17.30 12.81
CA VAL A 20 10.49 16.71 11.85
C VAL A 20 9.15 17.43 11.94
N SER A 21 8.74 18.04 10.83
CA SER A 21 7.41 18.63 10.70
C SER A 21 6.37 17.55 10.52
N ILE A 22 5.46 17.41 11.48
CA ILE A 22 4.34 16.47 11.41
C ILE A 22 3.09 17.28 11.03
N PRO A 23 2.49 17.03 9.86
CA PRO A 23 1.27 17.72 9.47
C PRO A 23 0.11 17.26 10.38
N TYR A 24 -0.80 18.19 10.68
CA TYR A 24 -2.01 17.90 11.47
C TYR A 24 -3.16 17.32 10.63
N VAL A 25 -2.99 17.29 9.30
CA VAL A 25 -3.88 16.66 8.32
C VAL A 25 -3.07 15.65 7.54
N SER A 26 -3.66 14.50 7.21
CA SER A 26 -3.03 13.52 6.32
C SER A 26 -2.63 14.17 5.00
N GLY A 27 -1.40 13.92 4.56
CA GLY A 27 -0.84 14.44 3.32
C GLY A 27 -0.44 13.32 2.37
N THR A 28 0.08 13.70 1.20
CA THR A 28 0.66 12.79 0.22
C THR A 28 1.96 13.37 -0.31
N SER A 29 2.90 12.50 -0.68
CA SER A 29 4.12 12.86 -1.41
C SER A 29 3.84 13.18 -2.89
N VAL A 30 2.62 12.91 -3.37
CA VAL A 30 2.22 13.16 -4.76
C VAL A 30 2.06 14.65 -5.03
N THR A 31 2.70 15.12 -6.09
CA THR A 31 2.64 16.51 -6.56
C THR A 31 1.70 16.67 -7.76
N GLU A 32 1.32 17.90 -8.08
CA GLU A 32 0.54 18.20 -9.29
C GLU A 32 1.27 17.79 -10.57
N GLU A 33 2.61 17.94 -10.60
CA GLU A 33 3.43 17.50 -11.73
C GLU A 33 3.37 15.99 -11.92
N MET A 34 3.40 15.22 -10.83
CA MET A 34 3.23 13.77 -10.91
C MET A 34 1.86 13.39 -11.47
N ILE A 35 0.79 14.08 -11.04
CA ILE A 35 -0.56 13.85 -11.56
C ILE A 35 -0.61 14.18 -13.06
N GLY A 36 -0.11 15.35 -13.45
CA GLY A 36 -0.07 15.78 -14.85
C GLY A 36 0.85 14.94 -15.75
N GLY A 37 1.83 14.25 -15.16
CA GLY A 37 2.78 13.37 -15.84
C GLY A 37 2.28 11.94 -16.05
N THR A 38 1.19 11.52 -15.39
CA THR A 38 0.65 10.16 -15.60
C THR A 38 0.04 9.99 -16.99
N SER A 39 0.28 8.83 -17.59
CA SER A 39 -0.27 8.43 -18.88
C SER A 39 -0.92 7.06 -18.81
N GLY A 40 -2.19 6.98 -19.19
CA GLY A 40 -2.94 5.73 -19.23
C GLY A 40 -3.36 5.21 -17.85
N ILE A 41 -4.00 4.04 -17.89
CA ILE A 41 -4.69 3.47 -16.73
C ILE A 41 -3.70 3.05 -15.64
N ASP A 42 -2.61 2.40 -16.02
CA ASP A 42 -1.72 1.74 -15.06
C ASP A 42 -0.93 2.73 -14.22
N GLU A 43 -0.38 3.77 -14.85
CA GLU A 43 0.31 4.85 -14.14
C GLU A 43 -0.64 5.64 -13.25
N THR A 44 -1.84 5.93 -13.75
CA THR A 44 -2.88 6.63 -12.97
C THR A 44 -3.31 5.80 -11.75
N LEU A 45 -3.48 4.48 -11.92
CA LEU A 45 -3.90 3.58 -10.85
C LEU A 45 -2.79 3.40 -9.81
N ALA A 46 -1.53 3.28 -10.25
CA ALA A 46 -0.38 3.21 -9.35
C ALA A 46 -0.26 4.48 -8.50
N LEU A 47 -0.43 5.66 -9.12
CA LEU A 47 -0.41 6.93 -8.41
C LEU A 47 -1.59 7.07 -7.44
N LEU A 48 -2.78 6.63 -7.84
CA LEU A 48 -3.97 6.62 -6.98
C LEU A 48 -3.76 5.76 -5.73
N TYR A 49 -3.25 4.53 -5.88
CA TYR A 49 -3.00 3.65 -4.74
C TYR A 49 -1.87 4.15 -3.84
N LEU A 50 -0.89 4.87 -4.39
CA LEU A 50 0.09 5.56 -3.57
C LEU A 50 -0.56 6.67 -2.71
N MET A 51 -1.37 7.53 -3.31
CA MET A 51 -2.07 8.59 -2.56
C MET A 51 -2.94 7.98 -1.45
N ARG A 52 -3.68 6.90 -1.75
CA ARG A 52 -4.47 6.19 -0.74
C ARG A 52 -3.62 5.61 0.39
N GLN A 53 -2.48 5.01 0.06
CA GLN A 53 -1.56 4.47 1.05
C GLN A 53 -1.06 5.54 2.02
N GLU A 54 -0.71 6.72 1.50
CA GLU A 54 -0.15 7.82 2.29
C GLU A 54 -1.24 8.56 3.10
N ILE A 55 -2.37 8.87 2.46
CA ILE A 55 -3.46 9.64 3.09
C ILE A 55 -4.15 8.80 4.18
N PHE A 56 -4.41 7.52 3.91
CA PHE A 56 -5.11 6.62 4.84
C PHE A 56 -4.16 5.78 5.68
N PHE A 57 -2.94 6.27 5.89
CA PHE A 57 -1.99 5.60 6.77
C PHE A 57 -2.56 5.47 8.17
N ALA A 58 -2.43 4.29 8.78
CA ALA A 58 -3.05 3.91 10.06
C ALA A 58 -4.60 3.86 10.09
N GLU A 59 -5.31 3.98 8.96
CA GLU A 59 -6.78 3.87 8.91
C GLU A 59 -7.28 2.47 8.50
N GLY A 60 -6.40 1.48 8.42
CA GLY A 60 -6.76 0.10 8.04
C GLY A 60 -7.18 -0.08 6.57
N ARG A 61 -7.16 0.97 5.74
CA ARG A 61 -7.56 0.91 4.32
C ARG A 61 -6.63 0.06 3.47
N ARG A 62 -5.35 -0.03 3.84
CA ARG A 62 -4.35 -0.77 3.05
C ARG A 62 -4.66 -2.27 2.94
N VAL A 63 -5.25 -2.87 3.97
CA VAL A 63 -5.66 -4.28 3.97
C VAL A 63 -6.69 -4.53 2.85
N ALA A 64 -7.69 -3.65 2.77
CA ALA A 64 -8.73 -3.73 1.73
C ALA A 64 -8.19 -3.38 0.33
N ASP A 65 -7.30 -2.38 0.21
CA ASP A 65 -6.68 -2.01 -1.07
C ASP A 65 -5.88 -3.16 -1.68
N LEU A 66 -5.26 -3.98 -0.84
CA LEU A 66 -4.51 -5.18 -1.21
C LEU A 66 -5.39 -6.41 -1.44
N GLY A 67 -6.71 -6.29 -1.29
CA GLY A 67 -7.65 -7.39 -1.46
C GLY A 67 -7.70 -8.39 -0.31
N ILE A 68 -7.03 -8.10 0.81
CA ILE A 68 -7.05 -8.98 1.99
C ILE A 68 -8.40 -8.84 2.69
N ARG A 69 -9.06 -9.98 2.96
CA ARG A 69 -10.30 -10.04 3.75
C ARG A 69 -10.05 -10.77 5.05
N LEU A 70 -10.35 -10.08 6.16
CA LEU A 70 -10.24 -10.66 7.50
C LEU A 70 -11.47 -11.54 7.78
N PRO A 71 -11.30 -12.64 8.52
CA PRO A 71 -12.40 -13.53 8.84
C PRO A 71 -13.40 -12.86 9.77
N VAL A 72 -14.67 -13.23 9.61
CA VAL A 72 -15.75 -12.90 10.55
C VAL A 72 -15.48 -13.60 11.87
N CYS A 73 -15.85 -12.96 12.98
CA CYS A 73 -15.72 -13.55 14.30
C CYS A 73 -16.52 -14.86 14.37
N GLU A 74 -15.92 -15.93 14.94
CA GLU A 74 -16.57 -17.24 15.07
C GLU A 74 -17.94 -17.16 15.77
N VAL A 75 -18.08 -16.27 16.75
CA VAL A 75 -19.35 -16.05 17.47
C VAL A 75 -20.40 -15.41 16.55
N GLU A 76 -20.01 -14.46 15.70
CA GLU A 76 -20.93 -13.83 14.75
C GLU A 76 -21.33 -14.82 13.64
N ALA A 77 -20.36 -15.60 13.15
CA ALA A 77 -20.59 -16.64 12.15
C ALA A 77 -21.49 -17.77 12.67
N ALA A 78 -21.31 -18.20 13.92
CA ALA A 78 -22.16 -19.23 14.56
C ALA A 78 -23.63 -18.81 14.65
N ASN A 79 -23.90 -17.50 14.73
CA ASN A 79 -25.26 -16.95 14.79
C ASN A 79 -25.81 -16.52 13.42
N THR A 80 -25.00 -16.58 12.36
CA THR A 80 -25.35 -16.10 11.01
C THR A 80 -24.98 -17.15 9.96
N PRO A 81 -25.90 -18.04 9.54
CA PRO A 81 -25.59 -19.13 8.61
C PRO A 81 -24.98 -18.66 7.27
N SER A 82 -25.36 -17.48 6.78
CA SER A 82 -24.79 -16.90 5.56
C SER A 82 -23.34 -16.43 5.71
N ALA A 83 -22.79 -16.46 6.93
CA ALA A 83 -21.42 -16.08 7.22
C ALA A 83 -20.45 -17.27 7.35
N ALA A 84 -20.95 -18.51 7.18
CA ALA A 84 -20.16 -19.72 7.36
C ALA A 84 -18.91 -19.78 6.47
N ASP A 85 -18.99 -19.20 5.26
CA ASP A 85 -17.88 -19.20 4.29
C ASP A 85 -16.87 -18.07 4.53
N TYR A 86 -17.11 -17.17 5.49
CA TYR A 86 -16.23 -16.02 5.77
C TYR A 86 -15.43 -16.16 7.07
N ILE A 87 -15.24 -17.38 7.57
CA ILE A 87 -14.47 -17.65 8.80
C ILE A 87 -12.97 -17.85 8.54
N GLU A 88 -12.55 -17.91 7.28
CA GLU A 88 -11.15 -17.99 6.87
C GLU A 88 -10.70 -16.65 6.28
N ALA A 89 -9.43 -16.30 6.50
CA ALA A 89 -8.85 -15.12 5.90
C ALA A 89 -8.63 -15.35 4.39
N LEU A 90 -9.04 -14.40 3.57
CA LEU A 90 -8.67 -14.37 2.17
C LEU A 90 -7.42 -13.51 2.02
N ILE A 91 -6.33 -14.15 1.59
CA ILE A 91 -5.07 -13.48 1.27
C ILE A 91 -4.78 -13.74 -0.21
N PRO A 92 -4.78 -12.71 -1.06
CA PRO A 92 -4.47 -12.90 -2.48
C PRO A 92 -3.07 -13.49 -2.68
N SER A 93 -2.92 -14.39 -3.66
CA SER A 93 -1.69 -15.17 -3.87
C SER A 93 -0.46 -14.32 -4.24
N PHE A 94 -0.68 -13.10 -4.73
CA PHE A 94 0.36 -12.13 -5.06
C PHE A 94 0.87 -11.33 -3.85
N ILE A 95 0.30 -11.53 -2.65
CA ILE A 95 0.84 -10.94 -1.42
C ILE A 95 2.10 -11.71 -1.00
N PRO A 96 3.26 -11.04 -0.87
CA PRO A 96 4.50 -11.73 -0.53
C PRO A 96 4.46 -12.25 0.91
N LEU A 97 4.75 -13.54 1.07
CA LEU A 97 4.80 -14.22 2.36
C LEU A 97 6.11 -13.92 3.10
N ASN A 98 6.28 -14.49 4.31
CA ASN A 98 7.50 -14.40 5.12
C ASN A 98 7.99 -12.96 5.36
N TYR A 99 7.06 -12.07 5.72
CA TYR A 99 7.33 -10.64 5.95
C TYR A 99 7.86 -9.90 4.71
N GLY A 100 7.64 -10.43 3.50
CA GLY A 100 8.14 -9.80 2.28
C GLY A 100 7.62 -8.36 2.09
N MET A 101 6.40 -8.05 2.56
CA MET A 101 5.87 -6.68 2.54
C MET A 101 6.72 -5.69 3.35
N ASP A 102 7.40 -6.15 4.40
CA ASP A 102 8.25 -5.35 5.27
C ASP A 102 9.73 -5.39 4.86
N SER A 103 10.05 -6.10 3.76
CA SER A 103 11.43 -6.27 3.32
C SER A 103 11.92 -5.03 2.57
N PHE A 104 13.00 -4.43 3.04
CA PHE A 104 13.71 -3.33 2.40
C PHE A 104 15.22 -3.40 2.65
N THR A 105 15.99 -2.75 1.79
CA THR A 105 17.41 -2.49 1.98
C THR A 105 17.64 -0.99 2.15
N MET A 106 18.73 -0.64 2.82
CA MET A 106 19.11 0.75 3.07
C MET A 106 20.59 0.95 2.69
N ASP A 107 20.86 2.04 2.00
CA ASP A 107 22.20 2.58 1.80
C ASP A 107 22.33 3.82 2.70
N ASP A 108 23.11 3.69 3.77
CA ASP A 108 23.31 4.76 4.76
C ASP A 108 24.14 5.93 4.21
N ASP A 109 25.05 5.67 3.28
CA ASP A 109 25.94 6.68 2.72
C ASP A 109 25.17 7.55 1.70
N ALA A 110 24.31 6.92 0.90
CA ALA A 110 23.43 7.59 -0.04
C ALA A 110 22.12 8.11 0.59
N MET A 111 21.79 7.66 1.81
CA MET A 111 20.49 7.88 2.47
C MET A 111 19.30 7.38 1.63
N GLU A 112 19.48 6.23 0.99
CA GLU A 112 18.50 5.63 0.08
C GLU A 112 17.86 4.39 0.70
N VAL A 113 16.54 4.24 0.53
CA VAL A 113 15.79 3.06 0.97
C VAL A 113 15.13 2.40 -0.23
N THR A 114 15.41 1.11 -0.43
CA THR A 114 14.81 0.31 -1.50
C THR A 114 13.90 -0.75 -0.91
N VAL A 115 12.59 -0.60 -1.08
CA VAL A 115 11.61 -1.65 -0.74
C VAL A 115 11.69 -2.81 -1.74
N ALA A 116 11.61 -4.04 -1.24
CA ALA A 116 11.69 -5.24 -2.09
C ALA A 116 10.44 -5.39 -2.98
N TYR A 117 9.26 -5.13 -2.42
CA TYR A 117 7.99 -5.25 -3.12
C TYR A 117 7.25 -3.91 -3.17
N ASN A 118 7.11 -3.34 -4.37
CA ASN A 118 6.21 -2.21 -4.57
C ASN A 118 4.77 -2.72 -4.66
N MET A 119 4.08 -2.73 -3.51
CA MET A 119 2.71 -3.23 -3.46
C MET A 119 1.71 -2.40 -4.28
N ASN A 120 1.99 -1.11 -4.59
CA ASN A 120 1.15 -0.33 -5.51
C ASN A 120 1.25 -0.86 -6.93
N ARG A 121 2.46 -1.20 -7.38
CA ARG A 121 2.69 -1.84 -8.67
C ARG A 121 2.01 -3.21 -8.74
N ILE A 122 2.14 -4.02 -7.70
CA ILE A 122 1.51 -5.35 -7.62
C ILE A 122 -0.02 -5.27 -7.73
N ILE A 123 -0.66 -4.27 -7.11
CA ILE A 123 -2.11 -4.04 -7.29
C ILE A 123 -2.43 -3.79 -8.78
N VAL A 124 -1.67 -2.96 -9.47
CA VAL A 124 -1.91 -2.63 -10.89
C VAL A 124 -1.66 -3.82 -11.82
N GLU A 125 -0.63 -4.62 -11.53
CA GLU A 125 -0.34 -5.87 -12.26
C GLU A 125 -1.49 -6.89 -12.12
N ASN A 126 -2.21 -6.86 -10.98
CA ASN A 126 -3.31 -7.78 -10.68
C ASN A 126 -4.70 -7.10 -10.77
N LYS A 127 -4.81 -5.94 -11.42
CA LYS A 127 -6.03 -5.12 -11.44
C LYS A 127 -7.27 -5.81 -12.04
N ALA A 128 -7.08 -6.86 -12.83
CA ALA A 128 -8.15 -7.66 -13.43
C ALA A 128 -8.51 -8.92 -12.61
N SER A 129 -7.95 -9.04 -11.40
CA SER A 129 -8.34 -10.11 -10.47
C SER A 129 -9.52 -9.66 -9.62
N GLU A 130 -10.37 -10.61 -9.24
CA GLU A 130 -11.53 -10.38 -8.36
C GLU A 130 -11.18 -9.83 -6.95
N TYR A 131 -9.89 -9.78 -6.61
CA TYR A 131 -9.42 -9.41 -5.28
C TYR A 131 -9.20 -7.90 -5.12
N VAL A 132 -8.79 -7.19 -6.17
CA VAL A 132 -8.33 -5.79 -6.10
C VAL A 132 -8.91 -4.95 -7.23
N ALA A 133 -8.85 -3.62 -7.11
CA ALA A 133 -9.24 -2.67 -8.15
C ALA A 133 -10.59 -2.98 -8.83
N PRO A 134 -11.74 -2.69 -8.16
CA PRO A 134 -13.08 -3.13 -8.57
C PRO A 134 -13.63 -2.47 -9.85
N PHE A 135 -12.77 -1.81 -10.62
CA PHE A 135 -13.11 -1.09 -11.84
C PHE A 135 -12.87 -1.92 -13.11
N PHE A 136 -12.24 -3.08 -12.98
CA PHE A 136 -11.74 -3.88 -14.11
C PHE A 136 -12.21 -5.34 -14.08
N ASP A 137 -13.22 -5.64 -13.26
CA ASP A 137 -14.00 -6.89 -13.26
C ASP A 137 -15.06 -6.93 -14.38
#